data_AF-A0A949HJQ5-F1
#
_entry.id   AF-A0A949HJQ5-F1
#
_cell.length_a   1.000
_cell.length_b   1.000
_cell.length_c   1.000
_cell.angle_alpha   90.00
_cell.angle_beta   90.00
_cell.angle_gamma   90.00
#
_symmetry.space_group_name_H-M   'P 1'
#
loop_
_entity.id
_entity.type
_entity.pdbx_description
1 polymer ?
#
loop_
_entity_poly.entity_id
_entity_poly.type
_entity_poly.pdbx_seq_one_letter_code
_entity_poly.pdbx_strand_id
1 'polypeptide(L)'
;VLTRLISEEVDTSPKNRRRLVSALLIGGGVLVPPGKDVGGSFKKIPACRSNTQFGCVVAYNTFPSQPPADARFGRTVQPDREVLCVNPAALKRGRSGLAQTYVLTAQLSLGNPIAPTPWVHMDGEYTTRCQTGDGASWLNAAHNGGAADKRPQFGEPLGPTWGFHIVDINIVLGNLVDLAGRQSAAWRG
;
A
#
# COMPACT_ATOMS: atom_id res chain seq x y z
N VAL A 1 -11.91 -7.51 -9.67
CA VAL A 1 -11.52 -8.62 -10.58
C VAL A 1 -10.27 -9.36 -10.08
N LEU A 2 -9.13 -8.68 -9.89
CA LEU A 2 -7.87 -9.35 -9.54
C LEU A 2 -7.90 -10.14 -8.21
N THR A 3 -8.50 -9.60 -7.15
CA THR A 3 -8.66 -10.33 -5.87
C THR A 3 -9.41 -11.65 -6.04
N ARG A 4 -10.45 -11.68 -6.88
CA ARG A 4 -11.21 -12.90 -7.17
C ARG A 4 -10.35 -13.91 -7.92
N LEU A 5 -9.66 -13.47 -8.98
CA LEU A 5 -8.75 -14.32 -9.75
C LEU A 5 -7.68 -14.96 -8.86
N ILE A 6 -7.04 -14.19 -7.99
CA ILE A 6 -6.02 -14.72 -7.08
C ILE A 6 -6.66 -15.69 -6.07
N SER A 7 -7.85 -15.39 -5.56
CA SER A 7 -8.55 -16.26 -4.61
C SER A 7 -8.92 -17.61 -5.24
N GLU A 8 -9.47 -17.59 -6.45
CA GLU A 8 -9.97 -18.79 -7.12
C GLU A 8 -8.82 -19.63 -7.72
N GLU A 9 -7.85 -19.00 -8.37
CA GLU A 9 -6.84 -19.71 -9.18
C GLU A 9 -5.50 -19.89 -8.48
N VAL A 10 -5.12 -18.98 -7.59
CA VAL A 10 -3.82 -19.02 -6.90
C VAL A 10 -3.99 -19.58 -5.50
N ASP A 11 -4.84 -18.96 -4.68
CA ASP A 11 -4.99 -19.27 -3.26
C ASP A 11 -5.49 -20.70 -3.00
N THR A 12 -6.31 -21.29 -3.88
CA THR A 12 -6.77 -22.68 -3.75
C THR A 12 -5.71 -23.69 -4.18
N SER A 13 -4.90 -23.37 -5.20
CA SER A 13 -3.95 -24.28 -5.87
C SER A 13 -2.55 -24.25 -5.24
N PRO A 14 -2.09 -25.32 -4.55
CA PRO A 14 -0.73 -25.36 -3.99
C PRO A 14 0.37 -25.18 -5.05
N LYS A 15 0.12 -25.66 -6.28
CA LYS A 15 1.05 -25.53 -7.41
C LYS A 15 1.20 -24.06 -7.82
N ASN A 16 0.11 -23.30 -7.86
CA ASN A 16 0.15 -21.89 -8.23
C ASN A 16 0.65 -21.01 -7.07
N ARG A 17 0.25 -21.28 -5.82
CA ARG A 17 0.79 -20.57 -4.65
C ARG A 17 2.31 -20.63 -4.57
N ARG A 18 2.92 -21.79 -4.89
CA ARG A 18 4.38 -21.95 -4.90
C ARG A 18 5.10 -21.06 -5.93
N ARG A 19 4.38 -20.54 -6.93
CA ARG A 19 4.91 -19.63 -7.95
C ARG A 19 4.64 -18.16 -7.64
N LEU A 20 3.87 -17.87 -6.59
CA LEU A 20 3.59 -16.50 -6.19
C LEU A 20 4.79 -15.94 -5.42
N VAL A 21 5.43 -14.90 -5.97
CA VAL A 21 6.44 -14.13 -5.24
C VAL A 21 5.75 -13.11 -4.35
N SER A 22 4.94 -12.22 -4.94
CA SER A 22 4.25 -11.14 -4.25
C SER A 22 2.99 -10.75 -5.01
N ALA A 23 1.87 -10.57 -4.31
CA ALA A 23 0.66 -9.98 -4.86
C ALA A 23 0.55 -8.53 -4.39
N LEU A 24 0.66 -7.56 -5.30
CA LEU A 24 0.51 -6.14 -4.99
C LEU A 24 -0.93 -5.70 -5.36
N LEU A 25 -1.83 -5.71 -4.37
CA LEU A 25 -3.24 -5.36 -4.52
C LEU A 25 -3.53 -4.03 -3.81
N ILE A 26 -2.82 -3.00 -4.27
CA ILE A 26 -2.83 -1.65 -3.71
C ILE A 26 -4.03 -0.86 -4.26
N GLY A 27 -4.63 0.01 -3.46
CA GLY A 27 -5.82 0.78 -3.87
C GLY A 27 -7.10 -0.06 -4.00
N GLY A 28 -7.16 -1.18 -3.25
CA GLY A 28 -8.24 -2.16 -3.31
C GLY A 28 -8.79 -2.60 -1.96
N GLY A 29 -9.73 -3.54 -2.00
CA GLY A 29 -10.44 -4.07 -0.82
C GLY A 29 -10.09 -5.52 -0.49
N VAL A 30 -8.80 -5.83 -0.28
CA VAL A 30 -8.44 -7.14 0.29
C VAL A 30 -8.93 -7.17 1.73
N LEU A 31 -9.79 -8.13 2.06
CA LEU A 31 -10.40 -8.24 3.38
C LEU A 31 -9.72 -9.33 4.22
N VAL A 32 -9.61 -9.07 5.51
CA VAL A 32 -9.15 -10.04 6.52
C VAL A 32 -10.03 -9.93 7.77
N PRO A 33 -10.07 -10.94 8.65
CA PRO A 33 -10.62 -10.76 9.99
C PRO A 33 -9.81 -9.68 10.75
N PRO A 34 -10.43 -8.94 11.68
CA PRO A 34 -9.76 -7.88 12.42
C PRO A 34 -8.44 -8.32 13.05
N GLY A 35 -7.37 -7.57 12.80
CA GLY A 35 -6.05 -7.84 13.35
C GLY A 35 -5.38 -9.13 12.85
N LYS A 36 -5.89 -9.75 11.77
CA LYS A 36 -5.29 -10.96 11.16
C LYS A 36 -4.58 -10.67 9.84
N ASP A 37 -3.77 -11.63 9.40
CA ASP A 37 -3.00 -11.56 8.15
C ASP A 37 -3.58 -12.43 7.02
N VAL A 38 -4.58 -13.28 7.31
CA VAL A 38 -5.18 -14.22 6.37
C VAL A 38 -6.57 -14.62 6.86
N GLY A 39 -7.41 -15.18 6.00
CA GLY A 39 -8.71 -15.76 6.36
C GLY A 39 -9.93 -15.05 5.77
N GLY A 40 -9.76 -13.91 5.10
CA GLY A 40 -10.82 -13.19 4.40
C GLY A 40 -10.81 -13.47 2.91
N SER A 41 -10.41 -12.49 2.09
CA SER A 41 -10.31 -12.61 0.62
C SER A 41 -9.42 -13.77 0.18
N PHE A 42 -8.37 -14.07 0.95
CA PHE A 42 -7.52 -15.24 0.78
C PHE A 42 -7.55 -16.08 2.05
N LYS A 43 -7.66 -17.40 1.86
CA LYS A 43 -7.66 -18.41 2.92
C LYS A 43 -6.25 -18.91 3.25
N LYS A 44 -5.29 -18.83 2.32
CA LYS A 44 -3.93 -19.38 2.51
C LYS A 44 -2.81 -18.39 2.22
N ILE A 45 -3.00 -17.41 1.33
CA ILE A 45 -2.02 -16.34 1.04
C ILE A 45 -2.10 -15.30 2.17
N PRO A 46 -1.05 -15.16 3.00
CA PRO A 46 -1.05 -14.18 4.08
C PRO A 46 -0.57 -12.81 3.60
N ALA A 47 -0.77 -11.79 4.43
CA ALA A 47 -0.14 -10.50 4.23
C ALA A 47 1.39 -10.58 4.37
N CYS A 48 2.12 -9.73 3.65
CA CYS A 48 3.57 -9.63 3.76
C CYS A 48 3.99 -8.92 5.07
N ARG A 49 4.85 -9.56 5.87
CA ARG A 49 5.35 -9.11 7.18
C ARG A 49 6.87 -9.18 7.34
N SER A 50 7.58 -9.74 6.37
CA SER A 50 9.05 -9.73 6.28
C SER A 50 9.50 -9.47 4.84
N ASN A 51 10.70 -8.92 4.69
CA ASN A 51 11.27 -8.57 3.38
C ASN A 51 11.76 -9.78 2.57
N THR A 52 11.97 -10.93 3.23
CA THR A 52 12.30 -12.21 2.59
C THR A 52 11.11 -13.16 2.51
N GLN A 53 9.94 -12.76 3.03
CA GLN A 53 8.71 -13.55 2.91
C GLN A 53 8.14 -13.39 1.50
N PHE A 54 8.02 -14.48 0.76
CA PHE A 54 7.31 -14.53 -0.53
C PHE A 54 5.98 -15.30 -0.39
N GLY A 55 5.19 -15.35 -1.47
CA GLY A 55 3.87 -16.00 -1.46
C GLY A 55 2.84 -15.24 -0.63
N CYS A 56 3.01 -13.93 -0.50
CA CYS A 56 2.19 -13.06 0.35
C CYS A 56 1.59 -11.90 -0.45
N VAL A 57 0.64 -11.19 0.17
CA VAL A 57 -0.03 -10.02 -0.41
C VAL A 57 0.39 -8.72 0.30
N VAL A 58 0.63 -7.68 -0.48
CA VAL A 58 0.70 -6.28 -0.05
C VAL A 58 -0.58 -5.60 -0.52
N ALA A 59 -1.37 -5.09 0.41
CA ALA A 59 -2.56 -4.30 0.12
C ALA A 59 -2.66 -3.19 1.17
N TYR A 60 -3.09 -2.02 0.73
CA TYR A 60 -3.37 -0.86 1.56
C TYR A 60 -4.08 0.20 0.70
N ASN A 61 -4.64 1.20 1.36
CA ASN A 61 -5.16 2.44 0.76
C ASN A 61 -4.59 3.60 1.57
N THR A 62 -4.12 4.65 0.91
CA THR A 62 -3.41 5.76 1.55
C THR A 62 -4.32 6.94 1.84
N PHE A 63 -4.17 7.51 3.04
CA PHE A 63 -4.85 8.73 3.45
C PHE A 63 -3.90 9.61 4.26
N PRO A 64 -4.04 10.94 4.21
CA PRO A 64 -3.26 11.86 5.05
C PRO A 64 -3.65 11.78 6.53
N SER A 65 -4.86 11.31 6.81
CA SER A 65 -5.48 11.24 8.14
C SER A 65 -6.55 10.13 8.16
N GLN A 66 -7.39 10.09 9.20
CA GLN A 66 -8.46 9.10 9.29
C GLN A 66 -9.45 9.27 8.12
N PRO A 67 -9.76 8.18 7.36
CA PRO A 67 -10.73 8.24 6.27
C PRO A 67 -12.11 8.71 6.75
N PRO A 68 -12.79 9.62 6.04
CA PRO A 68 -14.15 10.04 6.39
C PRO A 68 -15.13 8.86 6.35
N ALA A 69 -16.30 9.00 6.99
CA ALA A 69 -17.28 7.91 7.11
C ALA A 69 -17.78 7.37 5.75
N ASP A 70 -17.83 8.24 4.74
CA ASP A 70 -18.22 7.96 3.35
C ASP A 70 -17.01 7.68 2.43
N ALA A 71 -15.83 7.41 3.00
CA ALA A 71 -14.65 7.06 2.22
C ALA A 71 -14.88 5.86 1.30
N ARG A 72 -14.41 5.97 0.06
CA ARG A 72 -14.50 4.93 -0.97
C ARG A 72 -13.53 3.77 -0.75
N PHE A 73 -12.48 4.01 0.03
CA PHE A 73 -11.39 3.06 0.28
C PHE A 73 -11.11 2.94 1.78
N GLY A 74 -10.41 1.87 2.17
CA GLY A 74 -10.07 1.61 3.56
C GLY A 74 -11.24 1.23 4.47
N ARG A 75 -12.45 1.04 3.91
CA ARG A 75 -13.67 0.66 4.64
C ARG A 75 -14.30 -0.59 4.02
N THR A 76 -15.08 -1.30 4.83
CA THR A 76 -15.86 -2.46 4.40
C THR A 76 -17.22 -2.46 5.07
N VAL A 77 -18.25 -2.88 4.34
CA VAL A 77 -19.61 -3.08 4.87
C VAL A 77 -19.82 -4.48 5.45
N GLN A 78 -18.87 -5.40 5.21
CA GLN A 78 -18.97 -6.75 5.76
C GLN A 78 -18.65 -6.74 7.26
N PRO A 79 -19.53 -7.31 8.10
CA PRO A 79 -19.24 -7.46 9.53
C PRO A 79 -18.03 -8.37 9.74
N ASP A 80 -17.32 -8.18 10.85
CA ASP A 80 -16.14 -8.97 11.24
C ASP A 80 -15.04 -9.04 10.18
N ARG A 81 -14.92 -7.98 9.38
CA ARG A 81 -13.87 -7.80 8.37
C ARG A 81 -13.27 -6.41 8.49
N GLU A 82 -11.99 -6.33 8.16
CA GLU A 82 -11.28 -5.07 7.92
C GLU A 82 -10.59 -5.13 6.56
N VAL A 83 -10.33 -3.95 5.99
CA VAL A 83 -9.45 -3.84 4.82
C VAL A 83 -8.02 -4.06 5.28
N LEU A 84 -7.31 -4.98 4.60
CA LEU A 84 -5.92 -5.29 4.89
C LEU A 84 -5.05 -4.06 4.70
N CYS A 85 -4.18 -3.80 5.69
CA CYS A 85 -3.10 -2.83 5.58
C CYS A 85 -1.73 -3.51 5.79
N VAL A 86 -0.86 -3.33 4.80
CA VAL A 86 0.57 -3.63 4.85
C VAL A 86 1.33 -2.34 4.62
N ASN A 87 2.25 -2.00 5.51
CA ASN A 87 3.14 -0.85 5.34
C ASN A 87 4.46 -1.31 4.70
N PRO A 88 4.75 -1.00 3.42
CA PRO A 88 6.00 -1.42 2.78
C PRO A 88 7.25 -0.81 3.44
N ALA A 89 7.14 0.38 4.03
CA ALA A 89 8.23 1.04 4.74
C ALA A 89 8.53 0.39 6.12
N ALA A 90 7.59 -0.39 6.67
CA ALA A 90 7.77 -1.12 7.92
C ALA A 90 6.81 -2.32 8.01
N LEU A 91 7.24 -3.48 7.50
CA LEU A 91 6.37 -4.64 7.30
C LEU A 91 5.81 -5.24 8.60
N LYS A 92 6.53 -5.12 9.72
CA LYS A 92 6.04 -5.54 11.03
C LYS A 92 4.81 -4.71 11.42
N ARG A 93 3.74 -5.38 11.86
CA ARG A 93 2.46 -4.75 12.23
C ARG A 93 2.65 -3.59 13.22
N GLY A 94 1.90 -2.51 13.01
CA GLY A 94 1.87 -1.33 13.88
C GLY A 94 3.10 -0.43 13.83
N ARG A 95 4.13 -0.76 13.02
CA ARG A 95 5.34 0.06 12.90
C ARG A 95 5.15 1.19 11.90
N SER A 96 5.77 2.32 12.23
CA SER A 96 5.99 3.42 11.30
C SER A 96 7.28 3.19 10.50
N GLY A 97 7.33 3.70 9.27
CA GLY A 97 8.53 3.69 8.43
C GLY A 97 8.61 4.96 7.57
N LEU A 98 9.82 5.36 7.21
CA LEU A 98 10.04 6.44 6.25
C LEU A 98 9.76 5.93 4.84
N ALA A 99 8.94 6.68 4.13
CA ALA A 99 8.54 6.35 2.77
C ALA A 99 9.62 6.78 1.77
N GLN A 100 9.97 5.89 0.85
CA GLN A 100 10.79 6.21 -0.32
C GLN A 100 9.87 6.64 -1.47
N THR A 101 9.53 7.93 -1.50
CA THR A 101 8.57 8.49 -2.45
C THR A 101 9.21 8.68 -3.82
N TYR A 102 8.66 8.02 -4.84
CA TYR A 102 9.05 8.23 -6.24
C TYR A 102 7.84 8.61 -7.08
N VAL A 103 7.97 9.68 -7.86
CA VAL A 103 6.90 10.20 -8.71
C VAL A 103 7.46 10.72 -10.03
N LEU A 104 6.68 10.58 -11.10
CA LEU A 104 7.00 11.18 -12.38
C LEU A 104 6.97 12.70 -12.26
N THR A 105 7.98 13.39 -12.78
CA THR A 105 8.06 14.85 -12.71
C THR A 105 6.91 15.52 -13.46
N ALA A 106 6.38 14.88 -14.50
CA ALA A 106 5.19 15.32 -15.23
C ALA A 106 3.89 15.15 -14.43
N GLN A 107 3.81 14.20 -13.50
CA GLN A 107 2.61 13.98 -12.68
C GLN A 107 2.42 15.10 -11.65
N LEU A 108 3.51 15.78 -11.26
CA LEU A 108 3.49 16.89 -10.30
C LEU A 108 3.02 18.23 -10.91
N SER A 109 2.81 18.28 -12.22
CA SER A 109 2.68 19.54 -12.98
C SER A 109 1.76 19.43 -14.19
N LEU A 110 0.79 18.51 -14.13
CA LEU A 110 -0.20 18.30 -15.20
C LEU A 110 0.43 18.08 -16.59
N GLY A 111 1.58 17.40 -16.63
CA GLY A 111 2.25 17.00 -17.86
C GLY A 111 3.60 17.68 -18.14
N ASN A 112 3.97 18.75 -17.42
CA ASN A 112 5.18 19.52 -17.70
C ASN A 112 6.34 19.20 -16.73
N PRO A 113 7.38 18.44 -17.11
CA PRO A 113 8.44 18.04 -16.18
C PRO A 113 9.00 19.19 -15.34
N ILE A 114 8.94 19.06 -14.01
CA ILE A 114 9.46 20.08 -13.07
C ILE A 114 10.97 19.97 -12.80
N ALA A 115 11.62 18.96 -13.37
CA ALA A 115 13.04 18.68 -13.23
C ALA A 115 13.55 18.01 -14.51
N PRO A 116 14.87 18.04 -14.80
CA PRO A 116 15.43 17.47 -16.02
C PRO A 116 15.38 15.94 -16.08
N THR A 117 15.01 15.27 -14.98
CA THR A 117 14.83 13.82 -14.90
C THR A 117 13.34 13.45 -15.04
N PRO A 118 13.02 12.25 -15.55
CA PRO A 118 11.64 11.79 -15.66
C PRO A 118 11.01 11.48 -14.28
N TRP A 119 11.84 11.17 -13.28
CA TRP A 119 11.42 10.86 -11.92
C TRP A 119 12.10 11.79 -10.92
N VAL A 120 11.41 12.05 -9.82
CA VAL A 120 11.99 12.66 -8.62
C VAL A 120 11.85 11.70 -7.44
N HIS A 121 12.88 11.66 -6.61
CA HIS A 121 12.90 10.94 -5.34
C HIS A 121 12.77 11.96 -4.20
N MET A 122 11.70 11.85 -3.42
CA MET A 122 11.39 12.75 -2.30
C MET A 122 11.53 12.00 -0.98
N ASP A 123 12.75 11.56 -0.68
CA ASP A 123 13.01 10.68 0.46
C ASP A 123 12.61 11.32 1.80
N GLY A 124 12.00 10.53 2.66
CA GLY A 124 11.55 10.98 3.98
C GLY A 124 10.50 12.10 3.95
N GLU A 125 9.86 12.37 2.81
CA GLU A 125 8.73 13.31 2.74
C GLU A 125 7.53 12.82 3.54
N TYR A 126 7.32 11.50 3.59
CA TYR A 126 6.23 10.90 4.34
C TYR A 126 6.74 9.87 5.35
N THR A 127 6.13 9.87 6.53
CA THR A 127 6.16 8.73 7.45
C THR A 127 4.86 7.96 7.31
N THR A 128 4.95 6.67 7.00
CA THR A 128 3.77 5.81 6.83
C THR A 128 3.56 4.89 8.02
N ARG A 129 2.29 4.66 8.38
CA ARG A 129 1.88 3.70 9.42
C ARG A 129 0.49 3.15 9.12
N CYS A 130 0.30 1.84 9.21
CA CYS A 130 -1.05 1.27 9.19
C CYS A 130 -1.82 1.66 10.46
N GLN A 131 -3.02 2.21 10.28
CA GLN A 131 -3.90 2.64 11.35
C GLN A 131 -5.31 2.08 11.15
N THR A 132 -6.07 2.00 12.25
CA THR A 132 -7.46 1.59 12.28
C THR A 132 -8.24 2.55 13.18
N GLY A 133 -9.47 2.89 12.80
CA GLY A 133 -10.29 3.87 13.51
C GLY A 133 -11.65 4.05 12.84
N ASP A 134 -12.71 4.14 13.64
CA ASP A 134 -14.10 4.31 13.19
C ASP A 134 -14.52 3.41 12.03
N GLY A 135 -14.14 2.12 12.08
CA GLY A 135 -14.46 1.13 11.04
C GLY A 135 -13.62 1.22 9.76
N ALA A 136 -12.59 2.08 9.73
CA ALA A 136 -11.60 2.14 8.67
C ALA A 136 -10.28 1.47 9.07
N SER A 137 -9.55 0.99 8.06
CA SER A 137 -8.16 0.52 8.11
C SER A 137 -7.41 1.05 6.90
N TRP A 138 -6.33 1.81 7.13
CA TRP A 138 -5.63 2.54 6.07
C TRP A 138 -4.12 2.65 6.35
N LEU A 139 -3.36 2.96 5.31
CA LEU A 139 -1.97 3.39 5.43
C LEU A 139 -1.95 4.91 5.59
N ASN A 140 -1.78 5.37 6.82
CA ASN A 140 -1.63 6.79 7.09
C ASN A 140 -0.30 7.27 6.51
N ALA A 141 -0.32 8.27 5.64
CA ALA A 141 0.85 8.92 5.08
C ALA A 141 0.97 10.34 5.64
N ALA A 142 1.70 10.49 6.75
CA ALA A 142 1.92 11.78 7.39
C ALA A 142 3.08 12.51 6.70
N HIS A 143 2.81 13.70 6.18
CA HIS A 143 3.84 14.57 5.63
C HIS A 143 4.80 15.03 6.75
N ASN A 144 6.11 14.90 6.51
CA ASN A 144 7.15 15.24 7.47
C ASN A 144 7.69 16.67 7.28
N GLY A 145 7.45 17.30 6.13
CA GLY A 145 7.98 18.62 5.81
C GLY A 145 7.32 19.74 6.64
N GLY A 146 8.15 20.66 7.13
CA GLY A 146 7.71 21.90 7.78
C GLY A 146 7.57 23.06 6.79
N ALA A 147 7.36 24.29 7.28
CA ALA A 147 7.16 25.48 6.44
C ALA A 147 8.32 25.80 5.47
N ALA A 148 9.52 25.30 5.76
CA ALA A 148 10.70 25.44 4.90
C ALA A 148 10.78 24.39 3.78
N ASP A 149 10.01 23.29 3.89
CA ASP A 149 9.99 22.26 2.84
C ASP A 149 9.29 22.81 1.60
N LYS A 150 9.98 22.73 0.45
CA LYS A 150 9.50 23.21 -0.86
C LYS A 150 9.13 22.05 -1.78
N ARG A 151 9.23 20.81 -1.32
CA ARG A 151 8.83 19.65 -2.11
C ARG A 151 7.33 19.71 -2.39
N PRO A 152 6.89 19.26 -3.58
CA PRO A 152 5.47 19.17 -3.90
C PRO A 152 4.75 18.17 -3.00
N GLN A 153 3.92 18.68 -2.10
CA GLN A 153 3.07 17.83 -1.27
C GLN A 153 1.91 17.24 -2.10
N PHE A 154 1.62 15.95 -1.88
CA PHE A 154 0.43 15.33 -2.45
C PHE A 154 -0.85 15.86 -1.79
N GLY A 155 -1.81 16.25 -2.63
CA GLY A 155 -3.17 16.58 -2.21
C GLY A 155 -4.17 15.45 -2.51
N GLU A 156 -5.45 15.73 -2.29
CA GLU A 156 -6.57 14.82 -2.56
C GLU A 156 -7.38 15.33 -3.77
N PRO A 157 -6.86 15.24 -5.02
CA PRO A 157 -7.48 15.87 -6.19
C PRO A 157 -8.86 15.27 -6.55
N LEU A 158 -9.15 14.06 -6.08
CA LEU A 158 -10.47 13.41 -6.21
C LEU A 158 -11.38 13.64 -4.99
N GLY A 159 -10.93 14.48 -4.05
CA GLY A 159 -11.61 14.80 -2.79
C GLY A 159 -11.29 13.84 -1.65
N PRO A 160 -11.64 14.21 -0.40
CA PRO A 160 -11.25 13.46 0.81
C PRO A 160 -11.77 12.02 0.88
N THR A 161 -12.87 11.72 0.17
CA THR A 161 -13.41 10.34 0.13
C THR A 161 -12.51 9.36 -0.62
N TRP A 162 -11.58 9.85 -1.44
CA TRP A 162 -10.58 9.05 -2.15
C TRP A 162 -9.22 9.02 -1.46
N GLY A 163 -8.95 9.91 -0.50
CA GLY A 163 -7.63 10.05 0.09
C GLY A 163 -6.56 10.31 -0.98
N PHE A 164 -5.44 9.62 -0.85
CA PHE A 164 -4.29 9.69 -1.75
C PHE A 164 -4.31 8.65 -2.87
N HIS A 165 -5.49 8.14 -3.27
CA HIS A 165 -5.60 7.01 -4.20
C HIS A 165 -4.78 7.14 -5.50
N ILE A 166 -4.67 8.35 -6.08
CA ILE A 166 -3.88 8.61 -7.30
C ILE A 166 -2.39 8.31 -7.11
N VAL A 167 -1.89 8.37 -5.87
CA VAL A 167 -0.48 8.22 -5.51
C VAL A 167 -0.24 7.09 -4.48
N ASP A 168 -1.20 6.17 -4.31
CA ASP A 168 -1.09 5.01 -3.41
C ASP A 168 0.24 4.25 -3.61
N ILE A 169 0.65 4.08 -4.87
CA ILE A 169 1.90 3.41 -5.22
C ILE A 169 3.10 4.35 -5.01
N ASN A 170 3.01 5.60 -5.50
CA ASN A 170 4.11 6.55 -5.54
C ASN A 170 4.70 6.87 -4.15
N ILE A 171 3.85 7.02 -3.13
CA ILE A 171 4.28 7.37 -1.76
C ILE A 171 5.34 6.39 -1.24
N VAL A 172 5.21 5.09 -1.54
CA VAL A 172 6.11 4.04 -1.04
C VAL A 172 6.77 3.24 -2.17
N LEU A 173 6.87 3.81 -3.38
CA LEU A 173 7.31 3.10 -4.57
C LEU A 173 8.72 2.52 -4.41
N GLY A 174 9.66 3.27 -3.82
CA GLY A 174 11.01 2.76 -3.56
C GLY A 174 11.00 1.56 -2.60
N ASN A 175 10.18 1.63 -1.54
CA ASN A 175 10.03 0.50 -0.60
C ASN A 175 9.43 -0.74 -1.27
N LEU A 176 8.50 -0.56 -2.21
CA LEU A 176 7.90 -1.65 -2.98
C LEU A 176 8.90 -2.30 -3.94
N VAL A 177 9.73 -1.49 -4.61
CA VAL A 177 10.80 -1.99 -5.49
C VAL A 177 11.81 -2.80 -4.68
N ASP A 178 12.26 -2.28 -3.53
CA ASP A 178 13.14 -2.99 -2.61
C ASP A 178 12.52 -4.30 -2.12
N LEU A 179 11.25 -4.26 -1.73
CA LEU A 179 10.52 -5.44 -1.25
C LEU A 179 10.42 -6.50 -2.35
N ALA A 180 10.00 -6.12 -3.56
CA ALA A 180 9.89 -7.03 -4.69
C ALA A 180 11.24 -7.66 -5.04
N GLY A 181 12.33 -6.88 -5.00
CA GLY A 181 13.69 -7.38 -5.19
C GLY A 181 14.09 -8.43 -4.16
N ARG A 182 13.88 -8.15 -2.86
CA ARG A 182 14.24 -9.08 -1.76
C ARG A 182 13.37 -10.34 -1.76
N GLN A 183 12.06 -10.22 -2.02
CA GLN A 183 11.16 -11.36 -2.14
C GLN A 183 11.51 -12.24 -3.34
N SER A 184 11.88 -11.63 -4.48
CA SER A 184 12.28 -12.36 -5.68
C SER A 184 13.61 -13.09 -5.49
N ALA A 185 14.57 -12.47 -4.79
CA ALA A 185 15.81 -13.14 -4.40
C ALA A 185 15.50 -14.35 -3.50
N ALA A 186 14.74 -14.15 -2.42
CA ALA A 186 14.36 -15.23 -1.51
C ALA A 186 13.59 -16.38 -2.18
N TRP A 187 12.76 -16.09 -3.18
CA TRP A 187 12.02 -17.11 -3.93
C TRP A 187 12.90 -17.95 -4.86
N ARG A 188 14.02 -17.41 -5.36
CA ARG A 188 14.94 -18.13 -6.25
C ARG A 188 15.93 -19.03 -5.50
N GLY A 189 16.12 -18.82 -4.20
CA GLY A 189 17.18 -19.46 -3.39
C GLY A 189 18.49 -18.68 -3.47
#